data_AF-A0A3D4BHV6-F1
#
_entry.id   AF-A0A3D4BHV6-F1
#
_cell.length_a   1.000
_cell.length_b   1.000
_cell.length_c   1.000
_cell.angle_alpha   90.00
_cell.angle_beta   90.00
_cell.angle_gamma   90.00
#
_symmetry.space_group_name_H-M   'P 1'
#
loop_
_entity.id
_entity.type
_entity.pdbx_description
1 polymer ?
#
loop_
_entity_poly.entity_id
_entity_poly.type
_entity_poly.pdbx_seq_one_letter_code
_entity_poly.pdbx_strand_id
1 'polypeptide(L)'
;MKDKVILVEMLVEKLEQYGKTNFELYKLQAIDKSTDVFASITSRIVLFSLIALFFFLLTIGLSLYLGDILGKTYYGFFAVAGIYFVII
;
A
#
# COMPACT_ATOMS: atom_id res chain seq x y z
N MET A 1 -16.31 43.31 -36.61
CA MET A 1 -16.80 42.82 -35.30
C MET A 1 -17.26 41.36 -35.35
N LYS A 2 -17.87 40.86 -36.44
CA LYS A 2 -18.26 39.45 -36.62
C LYS A 2 -17.09 38.44 -36.55
N ASP A 3 -15.93 38.79 -37.10
CA ASP A 3 -14.78 37.86 -37.17
C ASP A 3 -14.20 37.48 -35.80
N LYS A 4 -14.25 38.39 -34.82
CA LYS A 4 -13.78 38.09 -33.46
C LYS A 4 -14.70 37.14 -32.71
N VAL A 5 -16.00 37.16 -33.01
CA VAL A 5 -16.99 36.27 -32.38
C VAL A 5 -16.79 34.83 -32.86
N ILE A 6 -16.59 34.64 -34.17
CA ILE A 6 -16.33 33.33 -34.79
C ILE A 6 -15.02 32.71 -34.30
N LEU A 7 -13.97 33.53 -34.09
CA LEU A 7 -12.71 33.07 -33.51
C LEU A 7 -12.86 32.61 -32.06
N VAL A 8 -13.67 33.32 -31.25
CA VAL A 8 -13.93 32.93 -29.86
C VAL A 8 -14.74 31.64 -29.79
N GLU A 9 -15.76 31.47 -30.65
CA GLU A 9 -16.52 30.23 -30.76
C GLU A 9 -15.64 29.03 -31.09
N MET A 10 -14.79 29.13 -32.13
CA MET A 10 -13.87 28.04 -32.48
C MET A 10 -12.86 27.71 -31.38
N LEU A 11 -12.41 28.69 -30.60
CA LEU A 11 -11.49 28.47 -29.49
C LEU A 11 -12.18 27.77 -28.32
N VAL A 12 -13.42 28.15 -28.01
CA VAL A 12 -14.24 27.49 -26.99
C VAL A 12 -14.55 26.05 -27.40
N GLU A 13 -14.91 25.82 -28.65
CA GLU A 13 -15.23 24.49 -29.17
C GLU A 13 -14.02 23.56 -29.15
N LYS A 14 -12.82 24.06 -29.53
CA LYS A 14 -11.57 23.31 -29.34
C LYS A 14 -11.30 23.03 -27.87
N LEU A 15 -11.40 24.02 -26.99
CA LEU A 15 -11.17 23.84 -25.55
C LEU A 15 -12.11 22.80 -24.94
N GLU A 16 -13.36 22.76 -25.39
CA GLU A 16 -14.33 21.75 -24.97
C GLU A 16 -13.93 20.36 -25.46
N GLN A 17 -13.51 20.25 -26.73
CA GLN A 17 -13.02 18.99 -27.31
C GLN A 17 -11.74 18.47 -26.62
N TYR A 18 -10.79 19.36 -26.36
CA TYR A 18 -9.56 19.06 -25.61
C TYR A 18 -9.87 18.76 -24.14
N GLY A 19 -10.78 19.48 -23.50
CA GLY A 19 -11.21 19.25 -22.12
C GLY A 19 -11.89 17.89 -21.95
N LYS A 20 -12.76 17.51 -22.89
CA LYS A 20 -13.43 16.21 -22.92
C LYS A 20 -12.43 15.07 -23.08
N THR A 21 -11.47 15.24 -24.00
CA THR A 21 -10.40 14.25 -24.25
C THR A 21 -9.47 14.13 -23.03
N ASN A 22 -9.07 15.24 -22.41
CA ASN A 22 -8.22 15.24 -21.22
C ASN A 22 -8.92 14.62 -20.01
N PHE A 23 -10.23 14.85 -19.84
CA PHE A 23 -11.02 14.22 -18.78
C PHE A 23 -11.09 12.70 -18.95
N GLU A 24 -11.27 12.23 -20.18
CA GLU A 24 -11.30 10.81 -20.52
C GLU A 24 -9.92 10.16 -20.32
N LEU A 25 -8.84 10.85 -20.68
CA LEU A 25 -7.46 10.43 -20.40
C LEU A 25 -7.15 10.37 -18.89
N TYR A 26 -7.64 11.34 -18.09
CA TYR A 26 -7.49 11.32 -16.64
C TYR A 26 -8.26 10.17 -16.00
N LYS A 27 -9.49 9.90 -16.46
CA LYS A 27 -10.28 8.76 -16.00
C LYS A 27 -9.57 7.44 -16.30
N LEU A 28 -9.04 7.30 -17.51
CA LEU A 28 -8.34 6.09 -17.93
C LEU A 28 -7.02 5.92 -17.14
N GLN A 29 -6.21 6.98 -16.99
CA GLN A 29 -5.00 6.95 -16.17
C GLN A 29 -5.28 6.69 -14.69
N ALA A 30 -6.37 7.23 -14.13
CA ALA A 30 -6.73 6.98 -12.75
C ALA A 30 -7.06 5.50 -12.51
N ILE A 31 -7.81 4.88 -13.43
CA ILE A 31 -8.16 3.46 -13.36
C ILE A 31 -6.91 2.58 -13.53
N ASP A 32 -6.10 2.86 -14.54
CA ASP A 32 -4.93 2.04 -14.89
C ASP A 32 -3.85 2.12 -13.80
N LYS A 33 -3.55 3.34 -13.36
CA LYS A 33 -2.52 3.60 -12.33
C LYS A 33 -2.95 3.12 -10.95
N SER A 34 -4.26 3.17 -10.64
CA SER A 34 -4.76 2.57 -9.40
C SER A 34 -4.58 1.05 -9.46
N THR A 35 -4.96 0.40 -10.56
CA THR A 35 -4.85 -1.05 -10.74
C THR A 35 -3.40 -1.54 -10.65
N ASP A 36 -2.45 -0.85 -11.29
CA ASP A 36 -1.02 -1.20 -11.21
C ASP A 36 -0.45 -1.03 -9.81
N VAL A 37 -0.83 0.04 -9.10
CA VAL A 37 -0.42 0.26 -7.71
C VAL A 37 -1.01 -0.82 -6.80
N PHE A 38 -2.28 -1.19 -6.98
CA PHE A 38 -2.90 -2.26 -6.22
C PHE A 38 -2.27 -3.62 -6.51
N ALA A 39 -1.95 -3.93 -7.78
CA ALA A 39 -1.29 -5.17 -8.16
C ALA A 39 0.13 -5.27 -7.55
N SER A 40 0.89 -4.18 -7.64
CA SER A 40 2.22 -4.02 -7.03
C SER A 40 2.19 -4.22 -5.51
N ILE A 41 1.27 -3.54 -4.82
CA ILE A 41 1.16 -3.60 -3.36
C ILE A 41 0.67 -4.97 -2.89
N THR A 42 -0.32 -5.56 -3.58
CA THR A 42 -0.91 -6.85 -3.19
C THR A 42 0.14 -7.96 -3.16
N SER A 43 0.95 -8.08 -4.21
CA SER A 43 2.02 -9.09 -4.27
C SER A 43 3.03 -8.91 -3.13
N ARG A 44 3.38 -7.65 -2.82
CA ARG A 44 4.32 -7.30 -1.75
C ARG A 44 3.74 -7.55 -0.35
N ILE A 45 2.46 -7.25 -0.14
CA ILE A 45 1.74 -7.52 1.12
C ILE A 45 1.67 -9.01 1.39
N VAL A 46 1.38 -9.84 0.38
CA VAL A 46 1.31 -11.29 0.57
C VAL A 46 2.67 -11.84 1.02
N LEU A 47 3.75 -11.42 0.36
CA LEU A 47 5.10 -11.82 0.76
C LEU A 47 5.45 -11.33 2.18
N PHE A 48 5.15 -10.06 2.49
CA PHE A 48 5.40 -9.49 3.80
C PHE A 48 4.58 -10.18 4.90
N SER A 49 3.33 -10.52 4.61
CA SER A 49 2.43 -11.24 5.52
C SER A 49 2.95 -12.65 5.82
N LEU A 50 3.45 -13.37 4.82
CA LEU A 50 4.07 -14.69 5.02
C LEU A 50 5.30 -14.62 5.93
N ILE A 51 6.18 -13.64 5.68
CA ILE A 51 7.36 -13.42 6.51
C ILE A 51 6.95 -13.03 7.93
N ALA A 52 5.99 -12.12 8.07
CA ALA A 52 5.48 -11.69 9.37
C ALA A 52 4.86 -12.86 10.15
N LEU A 53 4.05 -13.71 9.50
CA LEU A 53 3.48 -14.92 10.10
C LEU A 53 4.57 -15.90 10.55
N PHE A 54 5.59 -16.12 9.72
CA PHE A 54 6.71 -16.98 10.08
C PHE A 54 7.44 -16.47 11.32
N PHE A 55 7.78 -15.17 11.36
CA PHE A 55 8.39 -14.55 12.52
C PHE A 55 7.49 -14.60 13.76
N PHE A 56 6.19 -14.36 13.59
CA PHE A 56 5.21 -14.42 14.68
C PHE A 56 5.15 -15.80 15.32
N LEU A 57 5.11 -16.87 14.49
CA LEU A 57 5.19 -18.24 14.97
C LEU A 57 6.52 -18.52 15.66
N LEU A 58 7.64 -18.05 15.11
CA LEU A 58 8.97 -18.19 15.72
C LEU A 58 9.04 -17.55 17.10
N THR A 59 8.53 -16.33 17.24
CA THR A 59 8.48 -15.60 18.51
C THR A 59 7.64 -16.36 19.55
N ILE A 60 6.49 -16.89 19.15
CA ILE A 60 5.65 -17.70 20.05
C ILE A 60 6.35 -19.01 20.42
N GLY A 61 6.95 -19.71 19.46
CA GLY A 61 7.68 -20.96 19.72
C GLY A 61 8.86 -20.77 20.66
N LEU A 62 9.67 -19.72 20.43
CA LEU A 62 10.77 -19.34 21.31
C LEU A 62 10.27 -18.98 22.71
N SER A 63 9.18 -18.22 22.80
CA SER A 63 8.56 -17.87 24.07
C SER A 63 8.07 -19.10 24.83
N LEU A 64 7.40 -20.05 24.17
CA LEU A 64 6.95 -21.29 24.81
C LEU A 64 8.14 -22.15 25.25
N TYR A 65 9.16 -22.29 24.41
CA TYR A 65 10.36 -23.08 24.72
C TYR A 65 11.12 -22.50 25.92
N LEU A 66 11.38 -21.19 25.92
CA LEU A 66 11.97 -20.49 27.06
C LEU A 66 11.05 -20.59 28.28
N GLY A 67 9.74 -20.46 28.10
CA GLY A 67 8.76 -20.58 29.18
C GLY A 67 8.76 -21.94 29.85
N ASP A 68 8.98 -23.02 29.08
CA ASP A 68 9.06 -24.38 29.59
C ASP A 68 10.37 -24.60 30.37
N ILE A 69 11.50 -24.09 29.87
CA ILE A 69 12.78 -24.10 30.59
C ILE A 69 12.72 -23.30 31.89
N LEU A 70 12.07 -22.13 31.87
CA LEU A 70 11.89 -21.28 33.05
C LEU A 70 10.74 -21.77 33.97
N GLY A 71 10.08 -22.88 33.63
CA GLY A 71 9.02 -23.52 34.42
C GLY A 71 7.69 -22.76 34.46
N LYS A 72 7.59 -21.57 33.86
CA LYS A 72 6.34 -20.86 33.63
C LYS A 72 6.36 -20.12 32.29
N THR A 73 5.29 -20.30 31.52
CA THR A 73 5.11 -19.70 30.20
C THR A 73 5.26 -18.17 30.18
N TYR A 74 4.82 -17.49 31.25
CA TYR A 74 4.93 -16.03 31.39
C TYR A 74 6.37 -15.53 31.34
N TYR A 75 7.33 -16.30 31.89
CA TYR A 75 8.74 -15.92 31.87
C TYR A 75 9.35 -16.04 30.47
N GLY A 76 8.86 -16.97 29.64
CA GLY A 76 9.27 -17.08 28.26
C GLY A 76 8.93 -15.84 27.44
N PHE A 77 7.69 -15.34 27.57
CA PHE A 77 7.28 -14.09 26.92
C PHE A 77 8.08 -12.89 27.43
N PHE A 78 8.32 -12.81 28.75
CA PHE A 78 9.12 -11.75 29.35
C PHE A 78 10.58 -11.76 28.88
N ALA A 79 11.18 -12.94 28.78
CA ALA A 79 12.55 -13.10 28.29
C ALA A 79 12.68 -12.68 26.83
N VAL A 80 11.76 -13.13 25.96
CA VAL A 80 11.75 -12.74 24.55
C VAL A 80 11.52 -11.23 24.39
N ALA A 81 10.61 -10.64 25.18
CA ALA A 81 10.39 -9.19 25.20
C ALA A 81 11.63 -8.41 25.65
N GLY A 82 12.35 -8.90 26.68
CA GLY A 82 13.61 -8.30 27.14
C GLY A 82 14.71 -8.36 26.08
N ILE A 83 14.84 -9.48 25.37
CA ILE A 83 15.78 -9.62 24.24
C ILE A 83 15.43 -8.61 23.14
N TYR A 84 14.16 -8.48 22.76
CA TYR A 84 13.74 -7.48 21.77
C TYR A 84 14.03 -6.06 22.21
N PHE A 85 13.85 -5.73 23.49
CA PHE A 85 14.15 -4.39 24.02
C PHE A 85 15.63 -4.02 23.96
N VAL A 86 16.53 -5.01 24.05
CA VAL A 86 17.99 -4.78 23.93
C VAL A 86 18.43 -4.68 22.48
N ILE A 87 17.76 -5.39 21.57
CA ILE A 87 18.09 -5.39 20.14
C ILE A 87 17.62 -4.11 19.45
N ILE A 88 16.49 -3.54 19.90
CA ILE A 88 15.89 -2.32 19.34
C ILE A 88 16.61 -1.06 19.84
#